data_AF-A0A7S3JRG7-F1
#
_entry.id   AF-A0A7S3JRG7-F1
#
_cell.length_a   1.000
_cell.length_b   1.000
_cell.length_c   1.000
_cell.angle_alpha   90.00
_cell.angle_beta   90.00
_cell.angle_gamma   90.00
#
_symmetry.space_group_name_H-M   'P 1'
#
loop_
_entity.id
_entity.type
_entity.pdbx_description
1 polymer ?
#
loop_
_entity_poly.entity_id
_entity_poly.type
_entity_poly.pdbx_seq_one_letter_code
_entity_poly.pdbx_strand_id
1 'polypeptide(L)'
;LTSGGLAVFSPVALTKATQAKVIEMGGDVRYIVALDYEHHIFISEWAKEYPSAKIIGPEGLPEKRAKQTDDPKIGNEEFAVVFNKESKRETRIDPEFDADFDYEYVDGHANLEIVFCYKPERVLIQADLLFNLPPTEQYSKVPEAELPDD
;
A
#
# COMPACT_ATOMS: atom_id res chain seq x y z
N LEU A 1 -9.76 9.90 0.53
CA LEU A 1 -9.28 11.30 0.51
C LEU A 1 -10.47 12.23 0.66
N THR A 2 -10.27 13.44 1.16
CA THR A 2 -11.28 14.49 1.30
C THR A 2 -11.89 14.89 -0.04
N SER A 3 -11.21 14.60 -1.15
CA SER A 3 -11.69 14.70 -2.53
C SER A 3 -12.75 13.66 -2.93
N GLY A 4 -12.92 12.59 -2.14
CA GLY A 4 -13.71 11.41 -2.48
C GLY A 4 -12.93 10.28 -3.19
N GLY A 5 -11.69 10.55 -3.63
CA GLY A 5 -10.81 9.50 -4.17
C GLY A 5 -10.36 8.51 -3.10
N LEU A 6 -10.09 7.26 -3.50
CA LEU A 6 -9.64 6.19 -2.61
C LEU A 6 -8.15 5.87 -2.85
N ALA A 7 -7.45 5.61 -1.75
CA ALA A 7 -6.09 5.09 -1.72
C ALA A 7 -6.08 3.72 -1.04
N VAL A 8 -5.39 2.76 -1.64
CA VAL A 8 -5.23 1.40 -1.12
C VAL A 8 -3.79 1.24 -0.69
N PHE A 9 -3.58 1.03 0.61
CA PHE A 9 -2.26 0.81 1.19
C PHE A 9 -2.05 -0.69 1.44
N SER A 10 -0.88 -1.20 1.08
CA SER A 10 -0.51 -2.63 1.18
C SER A 10 -1.60 -3.55 0.59
N PRO A 11 -1.82 -3.51 -0.74
CA PRO A 11 -2.96 -4.16 -1.37
C PRO A 11 -3.06 -5.64 -1.01
N VAL A 12 -4.28 -6.07 -0.65
CA VAL A 12 -4.63 -7.47 -0.34
C VAL A 12 -5.35 -8.11 -1.52
N ALA A 13 -5.66 -9.41 -1.45
CA ALA A 13 -6.47 -10.06 -2.49
C ALA A 13 -7.79 -9.30 -2.75
N LEU A 14 -8.11 -9.06 -4.02
CA LEU A 14 -9.29 -8.31 -4.44
C LEU A 14 -10.54 -9.22 -4.47
N THR A 15 -10.86 -9.79 -3.30
CA THR A 15 -12.03 -10.66 -3.12
C THR A 15 -13.34 -9.90 -3.36
N LYS A 16 -14.46 -10.63 -3.53
CA LYS A 16 -15.80 -10.02 -3.63
C LYS A 16 -16.14 -9.10 -2.46
N ALA A 17 -15.70 -9.44 -1.25
CA ALA A 17 -15.92 -8.62 -0.06
C ALA A 17 -15.10 -7.32 -0.13
N THR A 18 -13.83 -7.41 -0.54
CA THR A 18 -12.95 -6.27 -0.76
C THR A 18 -13.51 -5.33 -1.83
N GLN A 19 -13.93 -5.88 -2.98
CA GLN A 19 -14.56 -5.13 -4.08
C GLN A 19 -15.85 -4.42 -3.63
N ALA A 20 -16.73 -5.15 -2.94
CA ALA A 20 -17.98 -4.57 -2.43
C ALA A 20 -17.71 -3.39 -1.47
N LYS A 21 -16.68 -3.50 -0.62
CA LYS A 21 -16.31 -2.41 0.28
C LYS A 21 -15.77 -1.20 -0.46
N VAL A 22 -14.94 -1.41 -1.49
CA VAL A 22 -14.44 -0.32 -2.34
C VAL A 22 -15.61 0.39 -3.04
N ILE A 23 -16.58 -0.35 -3.58
CA ILE A 23 -17.79 0.21 -4.20
C ILE A 23 -18.62 1.01 -3.18
N GLU A 24 -18.83 0.48 -1.97
CA GLU A 24 -19.54 1.19 -0.89
C GLU A 24 -18.86 2.53 -0.54
N MET A 25 -17.52 2.58 -0.62
CA MET A 25 -16.72 3.77 -0.36
C MET A 25 -16.65 4.75 -1.55
N GLY A 26 -17.35 4.47 -2.66
CA GLY A 26 -17.44 5.33 -3.84
C GLY A 26 -16.77 4.75 -5.09
N GLY A 27 -16.00 3.68 -4.98
CA GLY A 27 -15.44 2.92 -6.11
C GLY A 27 -14.29 3.57 -6.86
N ASP A 28 -13.93 4.81 -6.55
CA ASP A 28 -12.93 5.60 -7.28
C ASP A 28 -11.52 5.44 -6.68
N VAL A 29 -10.89 4.29 -6.94
CA VAL A 29 -9.50 4.03 -6.55
C VAL A 29 -8.55 4.80 -7.46
N ARG A 30 -7.84 5.76 -6.87
CA ARG A 30 -6.88 6.63 -7.57
C ARG A 30 -5.43 6.33 -7.21
N TYR A 31 -5.19 5.63 -6.10
CA TYR A 31 -3.84 5.36 -5.60
C TYR A 31 -3.71 3.93 -5.07
N ILE A 32 -2.64 3.25 -5.48
CA ILE A 32 -2.25 1.92 -5.02
C ILE A 32 -0.84 2.04 -4.46
N VAL A 33 -0.66 1.78 -3.17
CA VAL A 33 0.58 2.09 -2.45
C VAL A 33 1.16 0.83 -1.84
N ALA A 34 2.34 0.41 -2.30
CA ALA A 34 3.18 -0.51 -1.52
C ALA A 34 3.91 0.30 -0.45
N LEU A 35 3.67 -0.04 0.82
CA LEU A 35 4.33 0.62 1.94
C LEU A 35 5.79 0.22 2.07
N ASP A 36 6.19 -0.94 1.54
CA ASP A 36 7.56 -1.44 1.59
C ASP A 36 7.81 -2.52 0.52
N TYR A 37 8.94 -3.21 0.64
CA TYR A 37 9.36 -4.30 -0.25
C TYR A 37 8.60 -5.62 -0.16
N GLU A 38 7.79 -5.83 0.86
CA GLU A 38 7.08 -7.09 1.12
C GLU A 38 5.57 -6.93 0.88
N HIS A 39 5.03 -5.71 0.97
CA HIS A 39 3.61 -5.41 0.87
C HIS A 39 3.14 -5.02 -0.55
N HIS A 40 3.53 -5.79 -1.58
CA HIS A 40 3.26 -5.47 -2.99
C HIS A 40 2.56 -6.56 -3.81
N ILE A 41 2.35 -7.76 -3.26
CA ILE A 41 2.00 -8.97 -4.03
C ILE A 41 0.74 -8.76 -4.89
N PHE A 42 -0.27 -8.05 -4.39
CA PHE A 42 -1.54 -7.86 -5.10
C PHE A 42 -1.63 -6.60 -5.98
N ILE A 43 -0.56 -5.80 -6.12
CA ILE A 43 -0.59 -4.57 -6.94
C ILE A 43 -1.15 -4.84 -8.34
N SER A 44 -0.75 -5.93 -9.00
CA SER A 44 -1.19 -6.23 -10.37
C SER A 44 -2.68 -6.50 -10.48
N GLU A 45 -3.26 -7.16 -9.46
CA GLU A 45 -4.69 -7.43 -9.41
C GLU A 45 -5.48 -6.11 -9.30
N TRP A 46 -5.03 -5.20 -8.43
CA TRP A 46 -5.65 -3.89 -8.27
C TRP A 46 -5.43 -2.97 -9.46
N ALA A 47 -4.22 -2.94 -10.04
CA ALA A 47 -3.91 -2.13 -11.21
C ALA A 47 -4.71 -2.57 -12.45
N LYS A 48 -5.00 -3.88 -12.57
CA LYS A 48 -5.88 -4.40 -13.62
C LYS A 48 -7.31 -3.91 -13.48
N GLU A 49 -7.84 -3.88 -12.25
CA GLU A 49 -9.21 -3.40 -11.98
C GLU A 49 -9.31 -1.88 -12.08
N TYR A 50 -8.28 -1.16 -11.63
CA TYR A 50 -8.22 0.30 -11.57
C TYR A 50 -7.04 0.83 -12.39
N PRO A 51 -7.09 0.75 -13.73
CA PRO A 51 -5.95 1.05 -14.60
C PRO A 51 -5.53 2.54 -14.63
N SER A 52 -6.38 3.44 -14.13
CA SER A 52 -6.04 4.86 -13.95
C SER A 52 -5.38 5.18 -12.61
N ALA A 53 -5.32 4.21 -11.68
CA ALA A 53 -4.74 4.45 -10.37
C ALA A 53 -3.22 4.58 -10.46
N LYS A 54 -2.66 5.54 -9.73
CA LYS A 54 -1.22 5.72 -9.60
C LYS A 54 -0.65 4.68 -8.65
N ILE A 55 0.35 3.95 -9.12
CA ILE A 55 1.10 3.00 -8.30
C ILE A 55 2.28 3.74 -7.65
N ILE A 56 2.42 3.60 -6.35
CA ILE A 56 3.42 4.27 -5.51
C ILE A 56 4.17 3.19 -4.71
N GLY A 57 5.49 3.35 -4.56
CA GLY A 57 6.29 2.45 -3.74
C GLY A 57 7.73 2.94 -3.54
N PRO A 58 8.56 2.18 -2.81
CA PRO A 58 9.96 2.52 -2.59
C PRO A 58 10.84 2.20 -3.80
N GLU A 59 12.01 2.82 -3.85
CA GLU A 59 13.07 2.51 -4.80
C GLU A 59 13.41 1.03 -4.83
N GLY A 60 13.78 0.50 -5.99
CA GLY A 60 14.18 -0.90 -6.17
C GLY A 60 13.02 -1.92 -6.14
N LEU A 61 11.83 -1.56 -5.65
CA LEU A 61 10.63 -2.41 -5.76
C LEU A 61 10.19 -2.63 -7.23
N PRO A 62 10.16 -1.61 -8.11
CA PRO A 62 9.86 -1.83 -9.54
C PRO A 62 10.81 -2.85 -10.17
N GLU A 63 12.11 -2.77 -9.87
CA GLU A 63 13.14 -3.67 -10.36
C GLU A 63 13.01 -5.09 -9.77
N LYS A 64 12.61 -5.21 -8.50
CA LYS A 64 12.27 -6.51 -7.88
C LYS A 64 11.11 -7.16 -8.64
N ARG A 65 10.02 -6.43 -8.85
CA ARG A 65 8.83 -6.92 -9.57
C ARG A 65 9.15 -7.33 -11.00
N ALA A 66 9.91 -6.52 -11.74
CA ALA A 66 10.32 -6.82 -13.11
C ALA A 66 11.13 -8.13 -13.24
N LYS A 67 11.83 -8.55 -12.17
CA LYS A 67 12.62 -9.80 -12.14
C LYS A 67 11.80 -11.02 -11.72
N GLN A 68 10.64 -10.84 -11.08
CA GLN A 68 9.77 -11.92 -10.61
C GLN A 68 8.83 -12.37 -11.72
N THR A 69 9.32 -13.28 -12.57
CA THR A 69 8.56 -13.77 -13.74
C THR A 69 7.83 -15.08 -13.50
N ASP A 70 7.97 -15.68 -12.31
CA ASP A 70 7.45 -16.99 -11.93
C ASP A 70 6.17 -16.93 -11.08
N ASP A 71 5.86 -15.79 -10.43
CA ASP A 71 4.58 -15.61 -9.74
C ASP A 71 3.55 -14.92 -10.66
N PRO A 72 2.45 -15.59 -11.03
CA PRO A 72 1.40 -14.99 -11.87
C PRO A 72 0.68 -13.79 -11.25
N LYS A 73 0.86 -13.51 -9.95
CA LYS A 73 0.33 -12.31 -9.28
C LYS A 73 1.19 -11.08 -9.49
N ILE A 74 2.44 -11.24 -9.93
CA ILE A 74 3.40 -10.15 -10.04
C ILE A 74 3.59 -9.81 -11.51
N GLY A 75 3.12 -8.63 -11.89
CA GLY A 75 3.33 -8.01 -13.18
C GLY A 75 4.42 -6.94 -13.13
N ASN A 76 4.56 -6.26 -14.27
CA ASN A 76 5.56 -5.21 -14.50
C ASN A 76 4.87 -3.87 -14.77
N GLU A 77 4.01 -3.44 -13.85
CA GLU A 77 3.30 -2.18 -13.95
C GLU A 77 4.24 -0.98 -13.71
N GLU A 78 3.96 0.15 -14.36
CA GLU A 78 4.70 1.39 -14.14
C GLU A 78 4.33 2.02 -12.79
N PHE A 79 5.35 2.38 -12.02
CA PHE A 79 5.19 3.14 -10.78
C PHE A 79 5.20 4.63 -11.12
N ALA A 80 4.09 5.30 -10.80
CA ALA A 80 3.96 6.74 -11.02
C ALA A 80 4.88 7.55 -10.10
N VAL A 81 5.13 7.04 -8.89
CA VAL A 81 6.00 7.67 -7.90
C VAL A 81 6.83 6.60 -7.23
N VAL A 82 8.14 6.83 -7.20
CA VAL A 82 9.11 5.97 -6.51
C VAL A 82 9.82 6.81 -5.46
N PHE A 83 9.70 6.43 -4.19
CA PHE A 83 10.41 7.07 -3.10
C PHE A 83 11.87 6.61 -3.09
N ASN A 84 12.78 7.54 -3.32
CA ASN A 84 14.22 7.28 -3.28
C ASN A 84 14.86 8.00 -2.10
N LYS A 85 16.03 7.52 -1.68
CA LYS A 85 16.75 8.09 -0.53
C LYS A 85 17.23 9.51 -0.78
N GLU A 86 17.70 9.80 -1.98
CA GLU A 86 18.38 11.04 -2.34
C GLU A 86 17.44 12.24 -2.37
N SER A 87 16.21 12.05 -2.84
CA SER A 87 15.18 13.08 -3.00
C SER A 87 14.00 12.92 -2.04
N LYS A 88 14.10 12.07 -1.00
CA LYS A 88 12.97 11.75 -0.12
C LYS A 88 12.24 12.95 0.51
N ARG A 89 12.95 14.06 0.73
CA ARG A 89 12.36 15.31 1.27
C ARG A 89 11.59 16.12 0.21
N GLU A 90 11.90 15.89 -1.05
CA GLU A 90 11.38 16.60 -2.22
C GLU A 90 10.29 15.81 -2.94
N THR A 91 10.26 14.48 -2.78
CA THR A 91 9.27 13.61 -3.40
C THR A 91 7.84 14.05 -3.08
N ARG A 92 7.03 14.18 -4.13
CA ARG A 92 5.61 14.54 -4.08
C ARG A 92 4.80 13.54 -4.89
N ILE A 93 3.61 13.17 -4.41
CA ILE A 93 2.75 12.22 -5.14
C ILE A 93 1.93 12.98 -6.17
N ASP A 94 1.08 13.90 -5.71
CA ASP A 94 0.41 14.93 -6.49
C ASP A 94 -0.34 15.89 -5.55
N PRO A 95 -0.83 17.05 -6.04
CA PRO A 95 -1.49 18.02 -5.18
C PRO A 95 -2.75 17.51 -4.45
N GLU A 96 -3.45 16.50 -4.98
CA GLU A 96 -4.63 15.94 -4.32
C GLU A 96 -4.23 15.07 -3.14
N PHE A 97 -3.29 14.14 -3.35
CA PHE A 97 -2.79 13.26 -2.30
C PHE A 97 -2.06 14.05 -1.21
N ASP A 98 -1.19 14.97 -1.61
CA ASP A 98 -0.36 15.78 -0.70
C ASP A 98 -1.21 16.76 0.16
N ALA A 99 -2.42 17.09 -0.29
CA ALA A 99 -3.36 17.90 0.51
C ALA A 99 -3.80 17.17 1.79
N ASP A 100 -3.96 15.85 1.71
CA ASP A 100 -4.49 15.02 2.81
C ASP A 100 -3.42 14.27 3.58
N PHE A 101 -2.27 13.98 2.96
CA PHE A 101 -1.23 13.17 3.56
C PHE A 101 0.06 13.95 3.80
N ASP A 102 0.70 13.66 4.93
CA ASP A 102 2.15 13.79 5.09
C ASP A 102 2.75 12.38 5.03
N TYR A 103 4.01 12.24 4.65
CA TYR A 103 4.66 10.93 4.57
C TYR A 103 6.17 11.03 4.77
N GLU A 104 6.77 9.96 5.27
CA GLU A 104 8.22 9.82 5.47
C GLU A 104 8.69 8.50 4.87
N TYR A 105 9.72 8.58 4.03
CA TYR A 105 10.45 7.41 3.56
C TYR A 105 11.59 7.08 4.52
N VAL A 106 11.46 5.94 5.20
CA VAL A 106 12.39 5.46 6.22
C VAL A 106 13.44 4.58 5.54
N ASP A 107 14.34 5.21 4.78
CA ASP A 107 15.41 4.54 4.01
C ASP A 107 16.40 3.70 4.85
N GLY A 108 16.34 3.80 6.18
CA GLY A 108 17.10 2.96 7.11
C GLY A 108 16.36 1.70 7.58
N HIS A 109 15.06 1.56 7.29
CA HIS A 109 14.30 0.34 7.58
C HIS A 109 14.65 -0.75 6.57
N ALA A 110 14.72 -2.01 7.03
CA ALA A 110 15.20 -3.12 6.20
C ALA A 110 14.35 -3.38 4.94
N ASN A 111 13.05 -3.11 5.02
CA ASN A 111 12.11 -3.28 3.91
C ASN A 111 11.90 -1.98 3.10
N LEU A 112 12.62 -0.90 3.43
CA LEU A 112 12.46 0.41 2.78
C LEU A 112 11.04 0.95 2.92
N GLU A 113 10.59 1.05 4.17
CA GLU A 113 9.25 1.48 4.58
C GLU A 113 8.94 2.95 4.22
N ILE A 114 7.72 3.20 3.75
CA ILE A 114 7.10 4.51 3.60
C ILE A 114 5.93 4.59 4.59
N VAL A 115 5.97 5.58 5.47
CA VAL A 115 4.90 5.82 6.46
C VAL A 115 4.04 6.99 6.00
N PHE A 116 2.73 6.87 6.16
CA PHE A 116 1.77 7.90 5.81
C PHE A 116 1.01 8.40 7.04
N CYS A 117 0.82 9.71 7.15
CA CYS A 117 -0.04 10.34 8.13
C CYS A 117 -1.20 11.01 7.41
N TYR A 118 -2.40 10.45 7.55
CA TYR A 118 -3.63 11.06 7.07
C TYR A 118 -4.02 12.22 7.99
N LYS A 119 -3.76 13.45 7.54
CA LYS A 119 -3.94 14.68 8.31
C LYS A 119 -5.36 14.91 8.82
N PRO A 120 -6.43 14.70 8.02
CA PRO A 120 -7.79 15.02 8.43
C PRO A 120 -8.24 14.31 9.71
N GLU A 121 -7.81 13.05 9.90
CA GLU A 121 -8.21 12.23 11.05
C GLU A 121 -7.04 11.86 11.98
N ARG A 122 -5.84 12.36 11.68
CA ARG A 122 -4.61 12.06 12.45
C ARG A 122 -4.33 10.56 12.55
N VAL A 123 -4.52 9.87 11.43
CA VAL A 123 -4.30 8.42 11.34
C VAL A 123 -2.91 8.15 10.78
N LEU A 124 -2.11 7.37 11.50
CA LEU A 124 -0.84 6.86 11.01
C LEU A 124 -1.07 5.52 10.31
N ILE A 125 -0.53 5.39 9.10
CA ILE A 125 -0.58 4.18 8.28
C ILE A 125 0.87 3.73 8.06
N GLN A 126 1.16 2.50 8.47
CA GLN A 126 2.46 1.86 8.40
C GLN A 126 2.26 0.35 8.24
N ALA A 127 3.26 -0.34 7.73
CA ALA A 127 3.36 -1.80 7.62
C ALA A 127 4.24 -2.37 8.75
N ASP A 128 5.56 -2.40 8.56
CA ASP A 128 6.52 -3.14 9.39
C ASP A 128 7.41 -2.23 10.27
N LEU A 129 7.07 -0.95 10.40
CA LEU A 129 7.83 -0.03 11.26
C LEU A 129 7.56 -0.27 12.76
N LEU A 130 6.31 -0.55 13.12
CA LEU A 130 5.84 -0.76 14.49
C LEU A 130 4.98 -2.02 14.57
N PHE A 131 5.34 -2.93 15.46
CA PHE A 131 4.58 -4.15 15.70
C PHE A 131 3.74 -4.01 16.97
N ASN A 132 2.43 -4.26 16.86
CA ASN A 132 1.56 -4.39 18.02
C ASN A 132 1.60 -5.84 18.52
N LEU A 133 2.36 -6.08 19.59
CA LEU A 133 2.55 -7.40 20.16
C LEU A 133 1.86 -7.51 21.54
N PRO A 134 1.15 -8.62 21.84
CA PRO A 134 0.86 -9.73 20.92
C PRO A 134 -0.14 -9.31 19.82
N PRO A 135 -0.13 -9.96 18.64
CA PRO A 135 -0.90 -9.56 17.46
C PRO A 135 -2.39 -9.92 17.54
N THR A 136 -3.04 -9.77 18.69
CA THR A 136 -4.42 -10.25 18.95
C THR A 136 -5.42 -9.73 17.92
N GLU A 137 -5.37 -8.43 17.58
CA GLU A 137 -6.31 -7.81 16.64
C GLU A 137 -6.16 -8.34 15.21
N GLN A 138 -4.94 -8.68 14.78
CA GLN A 138 -4.67 -9.22 13.45
C GLN A 138 -5.42 -10.53 13.20
N TYR A 139 -5.59 -11.34 14.24
CA TYR A 139 -6.27 -12.64 14.17
C TYR A 139 -7.77 -12.59 14.51
N SER A 140 -8.33 -11.41 14.81
CA SER A 140 -9.73 -11.26 15.25
C SER A 140 -10.80 -11.77 14.27
N LYS A 141 -10.44 -12.00 13.00
CA LYS A 141 -11.31 -12.52 11.94
C LYS A 141 -10.91 -13.90 11.43
N VAL A 142 -9.86 -14.50 12.00
CA VAL A 142 -9.42 -15.85 11.64
C VAL A 142 -10.32 -16.85 12.36
N PRO A 143 -10.84 -17.88 11.67
CA PRO A 143 -11.59 -18.95 12.32
C PRO A 143 -10.78 -19.58 13.46
N GLU A 144 -11.43 -19.96 14.57
CA GLU A 144 -10.75 -20.50 15.75
C GLU A 144 -9.86 -21.72 15.42
N ALA A 145 -10.28 -22.55 14.48
CA ALA A 145 -9.53 -23.71 14.01
C ALA A 145 -8.28 -23.39 13.16
N GLU A 146 -8.11 -22.12 12.76
CA GLU A 146 -6.99 -21.63 11.95
C GLU A 146 -6.09 -20.65 12.73
N LEU A 147 -6.37 -20.44 14.02
CA LEU A 147 -5.50 -19.63 14.86
C LEU A 147 -4.14 -20.33 15.03
N PRO A 148 -3.02 -19.59 14.95
CA PRO A 148 -1.71 -20.16 15.24
C PRO A 148 -1.62 -20.63 16.69
N ASP A 149 -0.88 -21.71 16.93
CA ASP A 149 -0.53 -22.14 18.28
C ASP A 149 0.35 -21.07 18.96
N ASP A 150 0.13 -20.85 20.25
CA ASP A 150 0.94 -19.94 21.10
C ASP A 150 2.40 -20.41 21.27
#